data_AF-A0A073IF46-F1
#
_entry.id   AF-A0A073IF46-F1
#
_cell.length_a   1.000
_cell.length_b   1.000
_cell.length_c   1.000
_cell.angle_alpha   90.00
_cell.angle_beta   90.00
_cell.angle_gamma   90.00
#
_symmetry.space_group_name_H-M   'P 1'
#
loop_
_entity.id
_entity.type
_entity.pdbx_description
1 polymer ?
#
loop_
_entity_poly.entity_id
_entity_poly.type
_entity_poly.pdbx_seq_one_letter_code
_entity_poly.pdbx_strand_id
1 'polypeptide(L)' 'MRLDAGLTQAGLAQRLDKPQSFVAKVETQERRLDVIEFVKWMVACDGMPTASAILTMVASVDEKPT' A
#
# COMPACT_ATOMS: atom_id res chain seq x y z
N MET A 1 -5.42 -9.71 -5.80
CA MET A 1 -4.99 -8.92 -4.64
C MET A 1 -6.11 -8.04 -4.08
N ARG A 2 -6.40 -6.85 -4.65
CA ARG A 2 -7.55 -6.04 -4.14
C ARG A 2 -8.90 -6.74 -4.34
N LEU A 3 -9.02 -7.49 -5.44
CA LEU A 3 -10.22 -8.28 -5.75
C LEU A 3 -10.41 -9.41 -4.73
N ASP A 4 -9.32 -10.05 -4.30
CA ASP A 4 -9.34 -11.10 -3.27
C ASP A 4 -9.74 -10.51 -1.91
N ALA A 5 -9.44 -9.23 -1.68
CA ALA A 5 -9.89 -8.45 -0.53
C ALA A 5 -11.32 -7.87 -0.69
N GLY A 6 -12.02 -8.16 -1.79
CA GLY A 6 -13.35 -7.64 -2.08
C GLY A 6 -13.41 -6.12 -2.37
N LEU A 7 -12.29 -5.50 -2.74
CA LEU A 7 -12.20 -4.04 -2.91
C LEU A 7 -12.36 -3.59 -4.36
N THR A 8 -13.15 -2.54 -4.55
CA THR A 8 -13.13 -1.71 -5.76
C THR A 8 -11.86 -0.84 -5.80
N GLN A 9 -11.53 -0.25 -6.96
CA GLN A 9 -10.40 0.68 -7.05
C GLN A 9 -10.60 1.89 -6.12
N ALA A 10 -11.83 2.41 -6.03
CA ALA A 10 -12.18 3.50 -5.12
C ALA A 10 -12.07 3.09 -3.65
N GLY A 11 -12.48 1.86 -3.31
CA GLY A 11 -12.36 1.32 -1.95
C GLY A 11 -10.91 1.17 -1.50
N LEU A 12 -10.04 0.65 -2.37
CA LEU A 12 -8.60 0.61 -2.07
C LEU A 12 -7.98 2.00 -1.97
N ALA A 13 -8.35 2.91 -2.87
CA ALA A 13 -7.85 4.28 -2.87
C ALA A 13 -8.23 5.02 -1.57
N GLN A 14 -9.45 4.81 -1.07
CA GLN A 14 -9.90 5.32 0.23
C GLN A 14 -9.03 4.79 1.38
N ARG A 15 -8.72 3.49 1.40
CA ARG A 15 -7.83 2.90 2.43
C ARG A 15 -6.40 3.44 2.37
N LEU A 16 -5.93 3.87 1.19
CA LEU A 16 -4.59 4.42 0.98
C LEU A 16 -4.50 5.94 1.16
N ASP A 17 -5.63 6.62 1.43
CA ASP A 17 -5.73 8.07 1.40
C ASP A 17 -5.21 8.67 0.08
N LYS A 18 -5.72 8.13 -1.04
CA LYS A 18 -5.35 8.50 -2.41
C LYS A 18 -6.60 8.66 -3.29
N PRO A 19 -6.53 9.41 -4.41
CA PRO A 19 -7.60 9.43 -5.40
C PRO A 19 -7.70 8.07 -6.12
N GLN A 20 -8.89 7.67 -6.57
CA GLN A 20 -9.07 6.41 -7.32
C GLN A 20 -8.17 6.31 -8.56
N SER A 21 -7.86 7.44 -9.20
CA SER A 21 -6.94 7.50 -10.35
C SER A 21 -5.51 7.09 -10.01
N PHE A 22 -5.08 7.21 -8.75
CA PHE A 22 -3.81 6.65 -8.28
C PHE A 22 -3.80 5.14 -8.44
N VAL A 23 -4.86 4.47 -7.97
CA VAL A 23 -5.00 3.01 -8.07
C VAL A 23 -5.11 2.58 -9.53
N ALA A 24 -5.92 3.28 -10.32
CA ALA A 24 -6.08 2.99 -11.74
C ALA A 24 -4.74 3.05 -12.50
N LYS A 25 -3.96 4.14 -12.32
CA LYS A 25 -2.65 4.32 -12.97
C LYS A 25 -1.64 3.25 -12.56
N VAL A 26 -1.70 2.76 -11.33
CA VAL A 26 -0.84 1.66 -10.88
C VAL A 26 -1.25 0.34 -11.54
N GLU A 27 -2.56 0.05 -11.61
CA GLU A 27 -3.07 -1.17 -12.23
C GLU A 27 -2.86 -1.19 -13.76
N THR A 28 -2.84 -0.02 -14.42
CA THR A 28 -2.54 0.12 -15.85
C THR A 28 -1.05 0.32 -16.16
N GLN A 29 -0.17 0.25 -15.14
CA GLN A 29 1.29 0.43 -15.26
C GLN A 29 1.75 1.83 -15.71
N GLU A 30 0.85 2.82 -15.73
CA GLU A 30 1.18 4.22 -15.98
C GLU A 30 1.92 4.88 -14.79
N ARG A 31 1.82 4.28 -13.60
CA ARG A 31 2.52 4.73 -12.39
C ARG A 31 3.15 3.55 -11.66
N ARG A 32 4.44 3.70 -11.34
CA ARG A 32 5.16 2.76 -10.46
C ARG A 32 4.90 3.11 -8.99
N LEU A 33 4.79 2.10 -8.14
CA LEU A 33 4.83 2.24 -6.69
C LEU A 33 6.30 2.22 -6.24
N ASP A 34 6.66 3.07 -5.29
CA ASP A 34 7.88 2.82 -4.51
C ASP A 34 7.67 1.69 -3.48
N VAL A 35 8.73 1.29 -2.79
CA VAL A 35 8.68 0.16 -1.83
C VAL A 35 7.73 0.44 -0.66
N ILE A 36 7.68 1.68 -0.15
CA ILE A 36 6.81 2.05 0.96
C ILE A 36 5.35 2.06 0.50
N GLU A 37 5.08 2.61 -0.67
CA GLU A 37 3.74 2.59 -1.26
C GLU A 37 3.27 1.15 -1.56
N PHE A 38 4.17 0.28 -2.03
CA PHE A 38 3.88 -1.13 -2.24
C PHE A 38 3.50 -1.84 -0.93
N VAL A 39 4.24 -1.62 0.15
CA VAL A 39 3.89 -2.17 1.47
C VAL A 39 2.54 -1.63 1.95
N LYS A 40 2.28 -0.32 1.83
CA LYS A 40 0.99 0.26 2.19
C LYS A 40 -0.16 -0.34 1.37
N TRP A 41 0.06 -0.56 0.08
CA TRP A 41 -0.90 -1.23 -0.80
C TRP A 41 -1.21 -2.66 -0.36
N MET A 42 -0.18 -3.42 0.04
CA MET A 42 -0.29 -4.77 0.58
C MET A 42 -1.11 -4.82 1.87
N VAL A 43 -0.80 -3.92 2.81
CA VAL A 43 -1.54 -3.80 4.07
C VAL A 43 -3.00 -3.39 3.81
N ALA A 44 -3.24 -2.42 2.94
CA ALA A 44 -4.59 -1.96 2.62
C ALA A 44 -5.47 -3.02 1.94
N CYS A 45 -4.88 -4.04 1.31
CA CYS A 45 -5.61 -5.16 0.73
C CYS A 45 -5.78 -6.35 1.70
N ASP A 46 -5.44 -6.19 2.99
CA ASP A 46 -5.47 -7.29 3.99
C ASP A 46 -4.66 -8.54 3.53
N GLY A 47 -3.72 -8.35 2.60
CA GLY A 47 -3.10 -9.44 1.84
C GLY A 47 -1.98 -10.16 2.57
N MET A 48 -1.52 -9.65 3.73
CA MET A 48 -0.46 -10.25 4.53
C MET A 48 -0.47 -9.75 5.98
N PRO A 49 -0.57 -10.63 6.99
CA PRO A 49 -0.22 -10.30 8.37
C PRO A 49 1.23 -9.79 8.50
N THR A 50 2.14 -10.32 7.68
CA THR A 50 3.58 -9.99 7.68
C THR A 50 3.89 -8.59 7.15
N ALA A 51 3.05 -8.02 6.28
CA ALA A 51 3.28 -6.68 5.72
C ALA A 51 3.16 -5.58 6.80
N SER A 52 2.27 -5.78 7.78
CA SER A 52 2.21 -4.91 8.97
C SER A 52 3.52 -4.97 9.77
N ALA A 53 4.12 -6.15 9.93
CA ALA A 53 5.38 -6.30 10.64
C ALA A 53 6.54 -5.58 9.94
N ILE A 54 6.61 -5.65 8.60
CA ILE A 54 7.63 -4.93 7.82
C ILE A 54 7.45 -3.41 7.95
N LEU A 55 6.21 -2.90 7.91
CA LEU A 55 5.94 -1.47 8.10
C LEU A 55 6.41 -0.99 9.50
N THR A 56 6.13 -1.77 10.55
CA THR A 56 6.63 -1.49 11.89
C THR A 56 8.17 -1.51 11.94
N MET A 57 8.81 -2.49 11.30
CA MET A 57 10.28 -2.58 11.26
C MET A 57 10.91 -1.39 10.53
N VAL A 58 10.36 -0.97 9.39
CA VAL A 58 10.88 0.17 8.62
C VAL A 58 10.67 1.49 9.36
N ALA A 59 9.52 1.67 10.01
CA ALA A 59 9.27 2.86 10.83
C ALA A 59 10.27 3.01 11.99
N SER A 60 10.80 1.90 12.50
CA SER A 60 11.81 1.89 13.57
C SER A 60 13.24 2.18 13.10
N VAL A 61 13.51 2.28 11.79
CA VAL A 61 14.86 2.57 11.25
C VAL A 61 15.13 4.08 11.10
N ASP A 62 14.08 4.92 11.13
CA ASP A 62 14.20 6.37 10.99
C ASP A 62 14.63 7.12 12.28
N GLU A 63 14.90 6.43 13.39
CA GLU A 63 15.62 7.03 14.52
C GLU A 63 17.09 7.20 14.14
N LYS A 64 17.42 8.36 13.56
CA LYS A 64 18.81 8.82 13.39
C LYS A 64 19.54 8.69 14.74
N PRO A 65 20.67 7.95 14.82
CA PRO A 65 21.54 8.05 15.97
C PRO A 65 22.12 9.47 15.98
N THR A 66 21.90 10.17 17.09
CA THR A 66 22.50 11.47 17.43
C THR A 66 24.02 11.47 17.32
#